data_AF-A0A068WND0-F1
#
_entry.id   AF-A0A068WND0-F1
#
_cell.length_a   1.000
_cell.length_b   1.000
_cell.length_c   1.000
_cell.angle_alpha   90.00
_cell.angle_beta   90.00
_cell.angle_gamma   90.00
#
_symmetry.space_group_name_H-M   'P 1'
#
loop_
_entity.id
_entity.type
_entity.pdbx_description
1 polymer ?
#
loop_
_entity_poly.entity_id
_entity_poly.type
_entity_poly.pdbx_seq_one_letter_code
_entity_poly.pdbx_strand_id
1 'polypeptide(L)'
;MKASQRKSTVQHSKSVVESPRQHDRTLDRRHTRSAKQGENGGDKTSIGGSRLLFLGLIAFRLVNALMIQTTFVPDEVWQSVEVAHRWAYGFGTLTWEWTPTVAIRSPLYPLFFAGIYKALAFFGVDSRNAIVLLPRLFHGLLTGVTDYIIYLMAVRLSGKLSARWVLLAEITSWFTAYCAPRSLSNNLEWALHAVAFRYYPWPPSLGLGPASTTAVPFLLHVCLCILLRPTAAILWIPVCLHYLLRIWKEYSFQDFQHTLRLALMIGVPCATVSLGVDRLVFGRWTVNQFNFLLFNFFSNGANFYGVQPWYWYLTSGLPSILILHLPLALIGWLFDVTNGRRWLIKWCSLLKSRPQTREKVVAKYFGAWTACLAHKEFRFLFPLFPLFMYYAGRGLFLLHCSMSKSRWSQSFCSPLGLLVILLVAVNFAVAGYTCLVHQQGPDALMSKLARQANAANWADMSPGPSILVLMPCHSTPHLSYLHVNVSLRLLSCDPDLSAWHNTDPRAYVDEADKFYEDPTHWLNSNYPSGHTLPQYIAMFTELTQNADYGQGVTQWLQARNYSTCTEIFHSHVVSHRRHSGHISVWCAEGWNLDLSGRYSFL
;
A
#
# COMPACT_ATOMS: atom_id res chain seq x y z
N MET A 1 79.40 -41.37 -56.97
CA MET A 1 79.55 -41.32 -55.49
C MET A 1 79.13 -39.94 -55.02
N LYS A 2 78.08 -39.87 -54.17
CA LYS A 2 77.70 -38.82 -53.17
C LYS A 2 77.87 -37.33 -53.55
N ALA A 3 76.94 -36.40 -53.34
CA ALA A 3 75.59 -36.34 -52.80
C ALA A 3 75.08 -34.92 -53.13
N SER A 4 73.84 -34.80 -53.60
CA SER A 4 72.71 -34.12 -52.93
C SER A 4 72.71 -32.57 -52.84
N GLN A 5 71.83 -32.02 -53.69
CA GLN A 5 70.80 -31.00 -53.42
C GLN A 5 71.12 -29.49 -53.37
N ARG A 6 70.66 -28.83 -54.45
CA ARG A 6 69.67 -27.72 -54.52
C ARG A 6 69.81 -26.56 -53.51
N LYS A 7 70.00 -25.35 -54.05
CA LYS A 7 68.93 -24.33 -54.18
C LYS A 7 69.41 -23.14 -55.04
N SER A 8 68.47 -22.63 -55.83
CA SER A 8 68.55 -21.50 -56.74
C SER A 8 68.80 -20.17 -56.02
N THR A 9 69.75 -19.39 -56.52
CA THR A 9 70.04 -18.01 -56.08
C THR A 9 69.44 -17.03 -57.09
N VAL A 10 68.54 -16.18 -56.61
CA VAL A 10 68.10 -14.94 -57.27
C VAL A 10 68.54 -13.79 -56.36
N GLN A 11 69.34 -12.86 -56.88
CA GLN A 11 69.59 -11.53 -56.31
C GLN A 11 69.18 -10.50 -57.38
N HIS A 12 68.09 -9.78 -57.16
CA HIS A 12 67.99 -8.44 -56.55
C HIS A 12 68.26 -7.29 -57.52
N SER A 13 67.16 -6.62 -57.89
CA SER A 13 67.14 -5.20 -58.22
C SER A 13 65.87 -4.60 -57.59
N LYS A 14 66.07 -3.51 -56.85
CA LYS A 14 65.09 -2.81 -56.01
C LYS A 14 64.03 -2.11 -56.88
N SER A 15 62.76 -2.18 -56.49
CA SER A 15 61.75 -1.21 -56.93
C SER A 15 60.84 -0.81 -55.77
N VAL A 16 60.63 0.49 -55.70
CA VAL A 16 60.00 1.25 -54.62
C VAL A 16 58.48 1.17 -54.74
N VAL A 17 57.85 1.11 -53.57
CA VAL A 17 56.40 1.11 -53.32
C VAL A 17 55.77 2.43 -53.75
N GLU A 18 54.76 2.39 -54.61
CA GLU A 18 53.77 3.46 -54.75
C GLU A 18 52.43 2.94 -55.31
N SER A 19 51.34 3.33 -54.63
CA SER A 19 49.94 2.98 -54.89
C SER A 19 49.29 3.93 -55.90
N PRO A 20 48.42 3.45 -56.82
CA PRO A 20 47.54 4.35 -57.56
C PRO A 20 46.03 4.12 -57.37
N ARG A 21 45.36 5.27 -57.14
CA ARG A 21 44.03 5.72 -57.61
C ARG A 21 42.81 5.31 -56.77
N GLN A 22 42.12 6.26 -56.11
CA GLN A 22 41.21 7.29 -56.66
C GLN A 22 40.11 6.73 -57.57
N HIS A 23 39.02 6.26 -56.95
CA HIS A 23 37.66 6.60 -57.36
C HIS A 23 36.74 6.49 -56.13
N ASP A 24 35.72 7.35 -56.11
CA ASP A 24 34.57 7.36 -55.19
C ASP A 24 34.70 8.20 -53.89
N ARG A 25 34.57 9.52 -54.04
CA ARG A 25 34.25 10.47 -52.96
C ARG A 25 33.22 11.49 -53.45
N THR A 26 32.00 11.05 -53.77
CA THR A 26 30.87 11.97 -54.02
C THR A 26 29.52 11.54 -53.47
N LEU A 27 29.39 10.39 -52.80
CA LEU A 27 28.10 9.93 -52.25
C LEU A 27 27.85 10.24 -50.77
N ASP A 28 28.87 10.63 -50.00
CA ASP A 28 28.76 10.70 -48.53
C ASP A 28 28.43 12.10 -47.96
N ARG A 29 28.14 13.08 -48.82
CA ARG A 29 27.84 14.47 -48.39
C ARG A 29 26.37 14.88 -48.48
N ARG A 30 25.46 14.02 -48.98
CA ARG A 30 24.01 14.32 -49.02
C ARG A 30 23.21 13.76 -47.85
N HIS A 31 23.70 12.77 -47.10
CA HIS A 31 22.98 12.21 -45.95
C HIS A 31 23.14 12.98 -44.64
N THR A 32 24.14 13.86 -44.52
CA THR A 32 24.42 14.62 -43.29
C THR A 32 23.76 16.00 -43.20
N ARG A 33 23.06 16.47 -44.25
CA ARG A 33 22.29 17.73 -44.21
C ARG A 33 20.78 17.58 -43.98
N SER A 34 20.20 16.40 -44.18
CA SER A 34 18.76 16.19 -43.94
C SER A 34 18.42 15.79 -42.50
N ALA A 35 19.41 15.44 -41.67
CA ALA A 35 19.23 15.01 -40.28
C ALA A 35 19.28 16.15 -39.24
N LYS A 36 19.45 17.41 -39.67
CA LYS A 36 19.61 18.57 -38.77
C LYS A 36 18.45 19.57 -38.75
N GLN A 37 17.31 19.25 -39.37
CA GLN A 37 16.18 20.19 -39.49
C GLN A 37 14.83 19.66 -38.98
N GLY A 38 14.83 18.62 -38.15
CA GLY A 38 13.59 18.03 -37.60
C GLY A 38 13.42 18.03 -36.07
N GLU A 39 14.45 18.36 -35.28
CA GLU A 39 14.43 18.06 -33.82
C GLU A 39 14.01 19.20 -32.89
N ASN A 40 13.86 20.45 -33.36
CA ASN A 40 13.57 21.58 -32.45
C ASN A 40 12.10 21.92 -32.22
N GLY A 41 11.15 21.17 -32.81
CA GLY A 41 9.70 21.46 -32.71
C GLY A 41 8.86 20.53 -31.83
N GLY A 42 9.36 19.33 -31.50
CA GLY A 42 8.55 18.26 -30.85
C GLY A 42 8.67 18.16 -29.33
N ASP A 43 9.68 18.78 -28.73
CA ASP A 43 10.02 18.51 -27.33
C ASP A 43 9.22 19.35 -26.32
N LYS A 44 8.85 20.60 -26.68
CA LYS A 44 8.05 21.48 -25.80
C LYS A 44 6.62 20.98 -25.58
N THR A 45 5.99 20.39 -26.59
CA THR A 45 4.63 19.81 -26.51
C THR A 45 4.59 18.46 -25.78
N SER A 46 5.65 17.65 -25.89
CA SER A 46 5.80 16.37 -25.18
C SER A 46 6.00 16.53 -23.66
N ILE A 47 6.81 17.52 -23.26
CA ILE A 47 7.09 17.84 -21.86
C ILE A 47 5.84 18.41 -21.17
N GLY A 48 5.09 19.29 -21.84
CA GLY A 48 3.84 19.87 -21.32
C GLY A 48 2.77 18.81 -21.00
N GLY A 49 2.56 17.86 -21.91
CA GLY A 49 1.59 16.78 -21.71
C GLY A 49 1.93 15.82 -20.56
N SER A 50 3.22 15.60 -20.29
CA SER A 50 3.68 14.72 -19.21
C SER A 50 3.52 15.37 -17.83
N ARG A 51 3.75 16.69 -17.74
CA ARG A 51 3.51 17.47 -16.51
C ARG A 51 2.03 17.59 -16.18
N LEU A 52 1.20 17.87 -17.18
CA LEU A 52 -0.25 17.96 -16.99
C LEU A 52 -0.84 16.62 -16.51
N LEU A 53 -0.38 15.51 -17.08
CA LEU A 53 -0.77 14.18 -16.63
C LEU A 53 -0.41 13.96 -15.15
N PHE A 54 0.83 14.25 -14.77
CA PHE A 54 1.30 14.08 -13.40
C PHE A 54 0.48 14.92 -12.40
N LEU A 55 0.26 16.21 -12.68
CA LEU A 55 -0.54 17.08 -11.83
C LEU A 55 -2.01 16.66 -11.79
N GLY A 56 -2.56 16.20 -12.92
CA GLY A 56 -3.93 15.69 -13.00
C GLY A 56 -4.14 14.43 -12.15
N LEU A 57 -3.17 13.52 -12.12
CA LEU A 57 -3.22 12.32 -11.27
C LEU A 57 -3.16 12.68 -9.77
N ILE A 58 -2.31 13.63 -9.39
CA ILE A 58 -2.27 14.14 -8.02
C ILE A 58 -3.60 14.76 -7.64
N ALA A 59 -4.15 15.67 -8.47
CA ALA A 59 -5.44 16.30 -8.21
C ALA A 59 -6.56 15.26 -8.07
N PHE A 60 -6.60 14.27 -8.97
CA PHE A 60 -7.57 13.17 -8.93
C PHE A 60 -7.49 12.39 -7.61
N ARG A 61 -6.29 12.04 -7.14
CA ARG A 61 -6.11 11.26 -5.91
C ARG A 61 -6.28 12.08 -4.63
N LEU A 62 -6.05 13.38 -4.67
CA LEU A 62 -6.41 14.29 -3.57
C LEU A 62 -7.93 14.40 -3.41
N VAL A 63 -8.68 14.52 -4.52
CA VAL A 63 -10.14 14.46 -4.48
C VAL A 63 -10.62 13.12 -3.94
N ASN A 64 -10.02 12.01 -4.40
CA ASN A 64 -10.33 10.68 -3.87
C ASN A 64 -10.07 10.59 -2.34
N ALA A 65 -8.95 11.13 -1.85
CA ALA A 65 -8.64 11.15 -0.42
C ALA A 65 -9.67 11.92 0.42
N LEU A 66 -10.15 13.05 -0.11
CA LEU A 66 -11.20 13.86 0.52
C LEU A 66 -12.57 13.18 0.53
N MET A 67 -12.83 12.27 -0.41
CA MET A 67 -14.07 11.52 -0.47
C MET A 67 -14.14 10.37 0.53
N ILE A 68 -13.05 9.96 1.19
CA ILE A 68 -13.08 8.84 2.14
C ILE A 68 -13.78 9.25 3.43
N GLN A 69 -14.91 8.61 3.72
CA GLN A 69 -15.73 8.80 4.94
C GLN A 69 -15.88 7.52 5.78
N THR A 70 -15.17 6.45 5.40
CA THR A 70 -15.32 5.11 5.97
C THR A 70 -14.02 4.62 6.59
N THR A 71 -14.11 3.58 7.43
CA THR A 71 -12.97 2.84 7.97
C THR A 71 -12.78 1.50 7.25
N PHE A 72 -11.54 1.08 7.00
CA PHE A 72 -11.22 -0.24 6.43
C PHE A 72 -10.62 -1.18 7.47
N VAL A 73 -9.52 -0.78 8.11
CA VAL A 73 -8.82 -1.62 9.10
C VAL A 73 -8.28 -0.79 10.28
N PRO A 74 -8.14 -1.37 11.47
CA PRO A 74 -7.59 -0.68 12.64
C PRO A 74 -6.23 -0.02 12.42
N ASP A 75 -5.37 -0.61 11.58
CA ASP A 75 -4.01 -0.10 11.32
C ASP A 75 -3.99 1.33 10.74
N GLU A 76 -5.09 1.82 10.17
CA GLU A 76 -5.24 3.21 9.73
C GLU A 76 -5.08 4.22 10.87
N VAL A 77 -5.35 3.80 12.10
CA VAL A 77 -5.28 4.66 13.29
C VAL A 77 -4.21 4.14 14.23
N TRP A 78 -4.27 2.84 14.56
CA TRP A 78 -3.50 2.20 15.64
C TRP A 78 -2.05 1.90 15.28
N GLN A 79 -1.67 2.05 13.99
CA GLN A 79 -0.28 1.97 13.55
C GLN A 79 0.25 3.26 12.90
N SER A 80 -0.53 4.34 12.97
CA SER A 80 -0.16 5.60 12.33
C SER A 80 -0.67 6.81 13.11
N VAL A 81 -1.91 7.22 12.89
CA VAL A 81 -2.46 8.51 13.34
C VAL A 81 -2.47 8.62 14.87
N GLU A 82 -2.95 7.61 15.58
CA GLU A 82 -3.02 7.62 17.05
C GLU A 82 -1.63 7.57 17.68
N VAL A 83 -0.75 6.72 17.12
CA VAL A 83 0.64 6.58 17.58
C VAL A 83 1.39 7.89 17.44
N ALA A 84 1.30 8.51 16.25
CA ALA A 84 1.89 9.80 15.95
C ALA A 84 1.35 10.91 16.85
N HIS A 85 0.03 10.92 17.08
CA HIS A 85 -0.62 11.86 17.99
C HIS A 85 -0.12 11.68 19.42
N ARG A 86 -0.07 10.45 19.94
CA ARG A 86 0.41 10.15 21.30
C ARG A 86 1.87 10.56 21.52
N TRP A 87 2.73 10.38 20.51
CA TRP A 87 4.12 10.82 20.57
C TRP A 87 4.26 12.34 20.46
N ALA A 88 3.40 13.01 19.70
CA ALA A 88 3.43 14.47 19.55
C ALA A 88 2.84 15.21 20.75
N TYR A 89 1.72 14.76 21.32
CA TYR A 89 0.97 15.52 22.33
C TYR A 89 1.06 14.97 23.76
N GLY A 90 1.50 13.71 23.92
CA GLY A 90 1.65 13.11 25.25
C GLY A 90 0.39 12.46 25.82
N PHE A 91 -0.76 12.57 25.14
CA PHE A 91 -2.01 11.90 25.50
C PHE A 91 -2.59 11.09 24.33
N GLY A 92 -3.52 10.17 24.63
CA GLY A 92 -3.90 9.07 23.74
C GLY A 92 -3.30 7.75 24.20
N THR A 93 -3.38 6.73 23.36
CA THR A 93 -2.96 5.36 23.73
C THR A 93 -2.03 4.72 22.70
N LEU A 94 -1.28 3.72 23.15
CA LEU A 94 -0.43 2.88 22.32
C LEU A 94 -0.87 1.43 22.52
N THR A 95 -0.94 0.67 21.42
CA THR A 95 -1.15 -0.77 21.48
C THR A 95 0.11 -1.49 21.95
N TRP A 96 -0.06 -2.76 22.34
CA TRP A 96 1.01 -3.67 22.76
C TRP A 96 2.22 -3.69 21.80
N GLU A 97 1.99 -3.51 20.50
CA GLU A 97 3.04 -3.50 19.46
C GLU A 97 4.12 -2.45 19.65
N TRP A 98 3.76 -1.33 20.27
CA TRP A 98 4.61 -0.16 20.49
C TRP A 98 5.24 -0.15 21.86
N THR A 99 4.92 -1.13 22.71
CA THR A 99 5.52 -1.24 24.04
C THR A 99 7.02 -1.46 23.91
N PRO A 100 7.85 -0.83 24.77
CA PRO A 100 9.29 -1.02 24.73
C PRO A 100 9.71 -2.48 24.78
N THR A 101 9.02 -3.32 25.56
CA THR A 101 9.34 -4.74 25.76
C THR A 101 9.10 -5.58 24.51
N VAL A 102 8.15 -5.21 23.65
CA VAL A 102 7.80 -5.95 22.43
C VAL A 102 8.43 -5.32 21.19
N ALA A 103 8.14 -4.04 20.92
CA ALA A 103 8.74 -3.24 19.84
C ALA A 103 8.79 -3.97 18.48
N ILE A 104 7.63 -4.35 17.92
CA ILE A 104 7.56 -5.16 16.68
C ILE A 104 7.26 -4.35 15.41
N ARG A 105 7.01 -3.05 15.52
CA ARG A 105 6.66 -2.17 14.39
C ARG A 105 7.76 -1.15 14.12
N SER A 106 7.86 -0.68 12.87
CA SER A 106 8.77 0.40 12.48
C SER A 106 8.27 1.76 12.95
N PRO A 107 9.03 2.47 13.82
CA PRO A 107 8.64 3.82 14.21
C PRO A 107 8.75 4.83 13.08
N LEU A 108 9.53 4.55 12.02
CA LEU A 108 9.80 5.46 10.92
C LEU A 108 8.52 6.06 10.31
N TYR A 109 7.48 5.23 10.15
CA TYR A 109 6.22 5.66 9.54
C TYR A 109 5.40 6.59 10.45
N PRO A 110 5.03 6.23 11.69
CA PRO A 110 4.33 7.16 12.59
C PRO A 110 5.19 8.36 13.01
N LEU A 111 6.52 8.25 13.10
CA LEU A 111 7.39 9.39 13.42
C LEU A 111 7.32 10.49 12.36
N PHE A 112 7.14 10.14 11.09
CA PHE A 112 6.92 11.12 10.03
C PHE A 112 5.70 12.01 10.33
N PHE A 113 4.57 11.41 10.71
CA PHE A 113 3.38 12.17 11.11
C PHE A 113 3.54 12.86 12.46
N ALA A 114 4.24 12.26 13.42
CA ALA A 114 4.50 12.87 14.72
C ALA A 114 5.30 14.17 14.57
N GLY A 115 6.28 14.19 13.65
CA GLY A 115 7.04 15.40 13.30
C GLY A 115 6.15 16.49 12.69
N ILE A 116 5.24 16.12 11.80
CA ILE A 116 4.24 17.06 11.24
C ILE A 116 3.35 17.63 12.35
N TYR A 117 2.83 16.77 13.22
CA TYR A 117 1.96 17.19 14.33
C TYR A 117 2.68 18.11 15.31
N LYS A 118 3.93 17.81 15.67
CA LYS A 118 4.76 18.70 16.49
C LYS A 118 4.98 20.06 15.83
N ALA A 119 5.16 20.11 14.51
CA ALA A 119 5.27 21.37 13.80
C ALA A 119 3.95 22.16 13.84
N LEU A 120 2.79 21.50 13.64
CA LEU A 120 1.48 22.16 13.75
C LEU A 120 1.26 22.74 15.15
N ALA A 121 1.58 21.98 16.18
CA ALA A 121 1.49 22.39 17.57
C ALA A 121 2.39 23.59 17.87
N PHE A 122 3.61 23.59 17.34
CA PHE A 122 4.55 24.71 17.48
C PHE A 122 4.00 26.01 16.89
N PHE A 123 3.26 25.93 15.77
CA PHE A 123 2.61 27.09 15.14
C PHE A 123 1.20 27.38 15.67
N GLY A 124 0.65 26.55 16.58
CA GLY A 124 -0.71 26.70 17.12
C GLY A 124 -1.82 26.49 16.09
N VAL A 125 -1.59 25.62 15.09
CA VAL A 125 -2.55 25.30 14.01
C VAL A 125 -2.94 23.82 13.99
N ASP A 126 -2.69 23.11 15.09
CA ASP A 126 -3.00 21.71 15.37
C ASP A 126 -4.49 21.44 15.61
N SER A 127 -5.34 21.81 14.66
CA SER A 127 -6.76 21.44 14.73
C SER A 127 -6.97 19.93 14.54
N ARG A 128 -8.04 19.38 15.13
CA ARG A 128 -8.53 18.01 14.85
C ARG A 128 -8.56 17.70 13.35
N ASN A 129 -9.08 18.63 12.55
CA ASN A 129 -9.21 18.44 11.11
C ASN A 129 -7.83 18.28 10.46
N ALA A 130 -6.82 19.05 10.90
CA ALA A 130 -5.45 18.88 10.43
C ALA A 130 -4.89 17.50 10.80
N ILE A 131 -5.10 17.04 12.04
CA ILE A 131 -4.62 15.72 12.51
C ILE A 131 -5.23 14.57 11.69
N VAL A 132 -6.53 14.62 11.39
CA VAL A 132 -7.21 13.56 10.64
C VAL A 132 -6.94 13.65 9.13
N LEU A 133 -6.97 14.85 8.57
CA LEU A 133 -6.95 15.04 7.11
C LEU A 133 -5.55 15.02 6.51
N LEU A 134 -4.52 15.54 7.20
CA LEU A 134 -3.17 15.62 6.64
C LEU A 134 -2.58 14.25 6.26
N PRO A 135 -2.70 13.19 7.09
CA PRO A 135 -2.27 11.85 6.67
C PRO A 135 -2.99 11.36 5.42
N ARG A 136 -4.31 11.60 5.30
CA ARG A 136 -5.10 11.21 4.12
C ARG A 136 -4.65 11.97 2.88
N LEU A 137 -4.42 13.28 2.97
CA LEU A 137 -3.93 14.09 1.86
C LEU A 137 -2.50 13.71 1.44
N PHE A 138 -1.63 13.40 2.41
CA PHE A 138 -0.31 12.86 2.13
C PHE A 138 -0.40 11.56 1.30
N HIS A 139 -1.28 10.64 1.70
CA HIS A 139 -1.49 9.40 0.95
C HIS A 139 -2.18 9.62 -0.39
N GLY A 140 -3.08 10.61 -0.52
CA GLY A 140 -3.62 11.06 -1.81
C GLY A 140 -2.52 11.55 -2.76
N LEU A 141 -1.61 12.41 -2.27
CA LEU A 141 -0.44 12.86 -3.01
C LEU A 141 0.47 11.69 -3.40
N LEU A 142 0.80 10.82 -2.43
CA LEU A 142 1.62 9.63 -2.64
C LEU A 142 1.01 8.71 -3.71
N THR A 143 -0.31 8.53 -3.69
CA THR A 143 -1.03 7.73 -4.68
C THR A 143 -0.93 8.34 -6.07
N GLY A 144 -1.13 9.65 -6.23
CA GLY A 144 -1.00 10.30 -7.54
C GLY A 144 0.43 10.22 -8.10
N VAL A 145 1.44 10.33 -7.23
CA VAL A 145 2.84 10.09 -7.61
C VAL A 145 3.07 8.65 -8.03
N THR A 146 2.51 7.70 -7.29
CA THR A 146 2.67 6.26 -7.55
C THR A 146 1.99 5.84 -8.85
N ASP A 147 0.78 6.34 -9.14
CA ASP A 147 0.09 6.11 -10.42
C ASP A 147 0.97 6.52 -11.61
N TYR A 148 1.65 7.67 -11.49
CA TYR A 148 2.57 8.16 -12.52
C TYR A 148 3.83 7.28 -12.63
N ILE A 149 4.35 6.79 -11.50
CA ILE A 149 5.47 5.84 -11.48
C ILE A 149 5.10 4.52 -12.16
N ILE A 150 3.90 3.99 -11.90
CA ILE A 150 3.37 2.78 -12.55
C ILE A 150 3.21 3.01 -14.05
N TYR A 151 2.72 4.17 -14.47
CA TYR A 151 2.69 4.56 -15.89
C TYR A 151 4.09 4.54 -16.51
N LEU A 152 5.08 5.17 -15.88
CA LEU A 152 6.46 5.21 -16.38
C LEU A 152 7.12 3.83 -16.42
N MET A 153 6.86 2.98 -15.41
CA MET A 153 7.24 1.58 -15.41
C MET A 153 6.65 0.85 -16.62
N ALA A 154 5.35 1.03 -16.88
CA ALA A 154 4.68 0.42 -18.03
C ALA A 154 5.22 0.93 -19.38
N VAL A 155 5.56 2.22 -19.50
CA VAL A 155 6.20 2.78 -20.70
C VAL A 155 7.51 2.05 -20.99
N ARG A 156 8.33 1.79 -19.96
CA ARG A 156 9.59 1.06 -20.10
C ARG A 156 9.39 -0.41 -20.50
N LEU A 157 8.41 -1.08 -19.91
CA LEU A 157 8.18 -2.52 -20.11
C LEU A 157 7.51 -2.85 -21.45
N SER A 158 6.47 -2.09 -21.82
CA SER A 158 5.56 -2.43 -22.91
C SER A 158 5.28 -1.30 -23.89
N GLY A 159 5.90 -0.14 -23.70
CA GLY A 159 5.78 1.03 -24.58
C GLY A 159 4.56 1.91 -24.29
N LYS A 160 4.59 3.14 -24.83
CA LYS A 160 3.63 4.21 -24.51
C LYS A 160 2.16 3.86 -24.76
N LEU A 161 1.84 3.06 -25.79
CA LEU A 161 0.46 2.67 -26.07
C LEU A 161 -0.09 1.70 -25.02
N SER A 162 0.66 0.67 -24.66
CA SER A 162 0.25 -0.27 -23.61
C SER A 162 0.20 0.43 -22.25
N ALA A 163 1.13 1.36 -21.98
CA ALA A 163 1.15 2.12 -20.74
C ALA A 163 -0.11 2.97 -20.51
N ARG A 164 -0.78 3.48 -21.56
CA ARG A 164 -2.06 4.18 -21.42
C ARG A 164 -3.16 3.27 -20.88
N TRP A 165 -3.20 2.01 -21.33
CA TRP A 165 -4.14 1.01 -20.83
C TRP A 165 -3.81 0.56 -19.40
N VAL A 166 -2.52 0.51 -19.04
CA VAL A 166 -2.09 0.27 -17.65
C VAL A 166 -2.53 1.41 -16.74
N LEU A 167 -2.33 2.66 -17.16
CA LEU A 167 -2.80 3.79 -16.38
C LEU A 167 -4.33 3.79 -16.23
N LEU A 168 -5.06 3.48 -17.31
CA LEU A 168 -6.51 3.32 -17.25
C LEU A 168 -6.90 2.25 -16.22
N ALA A 169 -6.25 1.08 -16.23
CA ALA A 169 -6.51 0.02 -15.27
C ALA A 169 -6.26 0.47 -13.82
N GLU A 170 -5.17 1.20 -13.56
CA GLU A 170 -4.79 1.70 -12.24
C GLU A 170 -5.78 2.74 -11.69
N ILE A 171 -6.10 3.78 -12.47
CA ILE A 171 -6.99 4.86 -12.01
C ILE A 171 -8.44 4.40 -11.85
N THR A 172 -8.82 3.32 -12.55
CA THR A 172 -10.14 2.71 -12.46
C THR A 172 -10.21 1.56 -11.48
N SER A 173 -9.13 1.18 -10.80
CA SER A 173 -9.18 0.11 -9.80
C SER A 173 -9.93 0.59 -8.55
N TRP A 174 -11.02 -0.08 -8.21
CA TRP A 174 -11.78 0.24 -7.00
C TRP A 174 -10.94 0.08 -5.73
N PHE A 175 -10.09 -0.95 -5.68
CA PHE A 175 -9.28 -1.24 -4.51
C PHE A 175 -8.12 -0.25 -4.36
N THR A 176 -7.51 0.23 -5.46
CA THR A 176 -6.57 1.37 -5.37
C THR A 176 -7.31 2.62 -4.86
N ALA A 177 -8.49 2.93 -5.39
CA ALA A 177 -9.26 4.09 -4.93
C ALA A 177 -9.63 4.01 -3.44
N TYR A 178 -10.01 2.81 -2.98
CA TYR A 178 -10.42 2.55 -1.60
C TYR A 178 -9.25 2.47 -0.61
N CYS A 179 -8.16 1.77 -0.97
CA CYS A 179 -7.06 1.47 -0.06
C CYS A 179 -5.99 2.57 -0.05
N ALA A 180 -5.56 3.06 -1.22
CA ALA A 180 -4.33 3.84 -1.36
C ALA A 180 -4.31 5.18 -0.60
N PRO A 181 -5.41 5.97 -0.52
CA PRO A 181 -5.40 7.26 0.18
C PRO A 181 -5.53 7.14 1.71
N ARG A 182 -5.63 5.92 2.25
CA ARG A 182 -5.73 5.66 3.69
C ARG A 182 -4.36 5.71 4.36
N SER A 183 -4.32 5.97 5.66
CA SER A 183 -3.09 6.09 6.46
C SER A 183 -2.44 4.73 6.80
N LEU A 184 -2.30 3.85 5.82
CA LEU A 184 -1.69 2.52 5.99
C LEU A 184 -0.20 2.52 5.64
N SER A 185 0.60 1.87 6.48
CA SER A 185 2.00 1.56 6.13
C SER A 185 2.10 0.66 4.89
N ASN A 186 1.05 -0.14 4.59
CA ASN A 186 0.92 -0.91 3.34
C ASN A 186 0.94 -0.01 2.09
N ASN A 187 0.39 1.20 2.18
CA ASN A 187 0.33 2.12 1.04
C ASN A 187 1.69 2.76 0.77
N LEU A 188 2.44 3.07 1.84
CA LEU A 188 3.84 3.48 1.71
C LEU A 188 4.69 2.34 1.12
N GLU A 189 4.51 1.11 1.62
CA GLU A 189 5.15 -0.07 1.05
C GLU A 189 4.81 -0.21 -0.45
N TRP A 190 3.55 -0.15 -0.84
CA TRP A 190 3.10 -0.19 -2.23
C TRP A 190 3.79 0.85 -3.14
N ALA A 191 3.86 2.11 -2.68
CA ALA A 191 4.55 3.17 -3.41
C ALA A 191 6.05 2.86 -3.59
N LEU A 192 6.71 2.37 -2.54
CA LEU A 192 8.12 1.96 -2.61
C LEU A 192 8.33 0.76 -3.55
N HIS A 193 7.43 -0.23 -3.55
CA HIS A 193 7.47 -1.34 -4.51
C HIS A 193 7.30 -0.84 -5.94
N ALA A 194 6.39 0.10 -6.21
CA ALA A 194 6.23 0.69 -7.54
C ALA A 194 7.52 1.37 -8.03
N VAL A 195 8.21 2.10 -7.15
CA VAL A 195 9.50 2.72 -7.47
C VAL A 195 10.57 1.65 -7.71
N ALA A 196 10.64 0.64 -6.85
CA ALA A 196 11.57 -0.48 -6.98
C ALA A 196 11.35 -1.22 -8.31
N PHE A 197 10.09 -1.52 -8.69
CA PHE A 197 9.78 -2.12 -9.99
C PHE A 197 10.12 -1.20 -11.16
N ARG A 198 9.92 0.12 -11.06
CA ARG A 198 10.32 1.06 -12.13
C ARG A 198 11.82 1.04 -12.40
N TYR A 199 12.62 0.98 -11.33
CA TYR A 199 14.08 0.99 -11.42
C TYR A 199 14.71 -0.40 -11.48
N TYR A 200 13.92 -1.46 -11.31
CA TYR A 200 14.38 -2.82 -11.48
C TYR A 200 15.05 -2.95 -12.86
N PRO A 201 16.25 -3.56 -12.94
CA PRO A 201 17.02 -3.65 -14.17
C PRO A 201 16.47 -4.71 -15.12
N TRP A 202 15.30 -4.40 -15.71
CA TRP A 202 14.62 -5.27 -16.64
C TRP A 202 15.47 -5.56 -17.91
N PRO A 203 15.47 -6.80 -18.45
CA PRO A 203 16.17 -7.18 -19.67
C PRO A 203 15.88 -6.23 -20.86
N PRO A 204 16.85 -5.99 -21.76
CA PRO A 204 18.16 -6.63 -21.85
C PRO A 204 19.26 -5.95 -21.00
N SER A 205 18.98 -4.81 -20.37
CA SER A 205 20.00 -4.03 -19.65
C SER A 205 19.96 -4.33 -18.16
N LEU A 206 21.05 -4.88 -17.61
CA LEU A 206 21.22 -5.06 -16.16
C LEU A 206 21.62 -3.77 -15.41
N GLY A 207 21.75 -2.64 -16.11
CA GLY A 207 22.00 -1.36 -15.45
C GLY A 207 23.40 -1.24 -14.83
N LEU A 208 24.40 -1.88 -15.44
CA LEU A 208 25.79 -1.94 -14.97
C LEU A 208 26.74 -0.89 -15.61
N GLY A 209 26.24 -0.02 -16.48
CA GLY A 209 27.07 1.02 -17.11
C GLY A 209 27.39 2.19 -16.17
N PRO A 210 28.51 2.93 -16.37
CA PRO A 210 28.85 4.11 -15.56
C PRO A 210 27.81 5.25 -15.65
N ALA A 211 26.97 5.25 -16.70
CA ALA A 211 25.84 6.16 -16.86
C ALA A 211 24.50 5.57 -16.35
N SER A 212 24.50 4.37 -15.77
CA SER A 212 23.29 3.70 -15.31
C SER A 212 22.83 4.28 -13.97
N THR A 213 21.67 4.91 -13.99
CA THR A 213 21.05 5.53 -12.80
C THR A 213 20.03 4.62 -12.12
N THR A 214 19.96 3.33 -12.46
CA THR A 214 18.87 2.45 -12.01
C THR A 214 19.19 1.61 -10.77
N ALA A 215 20.44 1.18 -10.59
CA ALA A 215 20.81 0.25 -9.52
C ALA A 215 20.67 0.87 -8.11
N VAL A 216 21.12 2.11 -7.94
CA VAL A 216 21.03 2.84 -6.65
C VAL A 216 19.57 3.02 -6.20
N PRO A 217 18.67 3.66 -6.98
CA PRO A 217 17.28 3.81 -6.55
C PRO A 217 16.58 2.47 -6.38
N PHE A 218 16.88 1.46 -7.22
CA PHE A 218 16.34 0.12 -7.04
C PHE A 218 16.71 -0.47 -5.65
N LEU A 219 18.00 -0.58 -5.34
CA LEU A 219 18.48 -1.18 -4.09
C LEU A 219 18.03 -0.39 -2.85
N LEU A 220 18.01 0.94 -2.93
CA LEU A 220 17.52 1.81 -1.86
C LEU A 220 16.04 1.53 -1.55
N HIS A 221 15.18 1.49 -2.56
CA HIS A 221 13.74 1.28 -2.32
C HIS A 221 13.45 -0.15 -1.83
N VAL A 222 14.18 -1.16 -2.32
CA VAL A 222 14.11 -2.52 -1.78
C VAL A 222 14.49 -2.54 -0.29
N CYS A 223 15.58 -1.86 0.08
CA CYS A 223 16.01 -1.77 1.48
C CYS A 223 14.94 -1.08 2.36
N LEU A 224 14.39 0.04 1.90
CA LEU A 224 13.32 0.76 2.60
C LEU A 224 12.05 -0.10 2.74
N CYS A 225 11.66 -0.87 1.72
CA CYS A 225 10.54 -1.80 1.83
C CYS A 225 10.74 -2.80 2.97
N ILE A 226 11.92 -3.44 3.04
CA ILE A 226 12.23 -4.46 4.05
C ILE A 226 12.31 -3.85 5.46
N LEU A 227 12.90 -2.67 5.61
CA LEU A 227 13.02 -2.00 6.91
C LEU A 227 11.68 -1.52 7.44
N LEU A 228 10.81 -0.97 6.58
CA LEU A 228 9.48 -0.55 6.99
C LEU A 228 8.56 -1.74 7.25
N ARG A 229 8.65 -2.78 6.41
CA ARG A 229 7.82 -3.99 6.50
C ARG A 229 8.66 -5.24 6.16
N PRO A 230 9.06 -6.03 7.17
CA PRO A 230 9.88 -7.23 6.98
C PRO A 230 9.30 -8.25 5.99
N THR A 231 7.98 -8.28 5.83
CA THR A 231 7.28 -9.14 4.87
C THR A 231 7.70 -8.89 3.41
N ALA A 232 8.19 -7.69 3.07
CA ALA A 232 8.71 -7.38 1.74
C ALA A 232 9.91 -8.26 1.35
N ALA A 233 10.64 -8.80 2.34
CA ALA A 233 11.77 -9.70 2.13
C ALA A 233 11.38 -10.97 1.36
N ILE A 234 10.16 -11.47 1.55
CA ILE A 234 9.64 -12.67 0.85
C ILE A 234 9.65 -12.47 -0.66
N LEU A 235 9.33 -11.25 -1.13
CA LEU A 235 9.36 -10.90 -2.55
C LEU A 235 10.78 -10.56 -3.01
N TRP A 236 11.46 -9.67 -2.29
CA TRP A 236 12.67 -9.05 -2.82
C TRP A 236 13.93 -9.89 -2.66
N ILE A 237 14.04 -10.76 -1.66
CA ILE A 237 15.23 -11.63 -1.50
C ILE A 237 15.40 -12.53 -2.74
N PRO A 238 14.38 -13.30 -3.20
CA PRO A 238 14.52 -14.11 -4.41
C PRO A 238 14.81 -13.28 -5.68
N VAL A 239 14.18 -12.11 -5.83
CA VAL A 239 14.37 -11.23 -6.99
C VAL A 239 15.78 -10.63 -7.02
N CYS A 240 16.30 -10.18 -5.87
CA CYS A 240 17.65 -9.65 -5.74
C CYS A 240 18.70 -10.74 -5.91
N LEU A 241 18.46 -11.94 -5.37
CA LEU A 241 19.34 -13.09 -5.59
C LEU A 241 19.38 -13.46 -7.07
N HIS A 242 18.24 -13.50 -7.76
CA HIS A 242 18.21 -13.72 -9.20
C HIS A 242 19.00 -12.65 -9.96
N TYR A 243 18.82 -11.37 -9.60
CA TYR A 243 19.55 -10.26 -10.21
C TYR A 243 21.07 -10.41 -10.02
N LEU A 244 21.53 -10.71 -8.81
CA LEU A 244 22.96 -10.94 -8.53
C LEU A 244 23.51 -12.16 -9.30
N LEU A 245 22.74 -13.24 -9.38
CA LEU A 245 23.12 -14.43 -10.15
C LEU A 245 23.18 -14.15 -11.66
N ARG A 246 22.30 -13.29 -12.20
CA ARG A 246 22.35 -12.83 -13.59
C ARG A 246 23.64 -12.05 -13.85
N ILE A 247 23.98 -11.10 -12.98
CA ILE A 247 25.21 -10.31 -13.11
C ILE A 247 26.43 -11.23 -13.12
N TRP A 248 26.52 -12.17 -12.18
CA TRP A 248 27.64 -13.09 -12.10
C TRP A 248 27.74 -13.98 -13.36
N LYS A 249 26.62 -14.49 -13.88
CA LYS A 249 26.62 -15.43 -15.01
C LYS A 249 26.75 -14.76 -16.38
N GLU A 250 26.15 -13.59 -16.58
CA GLU A 250 26.03 -12.94 -17.89
C GLU A 250 27.07 -11.83 -18.12
N TYR A 251 27.69 -11.31 -17.05
CA TYR A 251 28.65 -10.21 -17.11
C TYR A 251 29.99 -10.66 -16.51
N SER A 252 30.34 -10.20 -15.31
CA SER A 252 31.62 -10.51 -14.68
C SER A 252 31.51 -10.65 -13.16
N PHE A 253 32.49 -11.33 -12.56
CA PHE A 253 32.60 -11.41 -11.10
C PHE A 253 32.90 -10.03 -10.46
N GLN A 254 33.58 -9.13 -11.19
CA GLN A 254 33.86 -7.77 -10.74
C GLN A 254 32.57 -6.94 -10.63
N ASP A 255 31.66 -7.07 -11.59
CA ASP A 255 30.33 -6.41 -11.56
C ASP A 255 29.45 -6.95 -10.43
N PHE A 256 29.54 -8.26 -10.16
CA PHE A 256 28.89 -8.89 -9.01
C PHE A 256 29.41 -8.27 -7.70
N GLN A 257 30.73 -8.19 -7.51
CA GLN A 257 31.33 -7.57 -6.33
C GLN A 257 30.99 -6.09 -6.21
N HIS A 258 30.98 -5.35 -7.32
CA HIS A 258 30.57 -3.95 -7.35
C HIS A 258 29.12 -3.78 -6.89
N THR A 259 28.19 -4.58 -7.42
CA THR A 259 26.77 -4.54 -7.04
C THR A 259 26.55 -4.94 -5.59
N LEU A 260 27.29 -5.95 -5.10
CA LEU A 260 27.23 -6.37 -3.70
C LEU A 260 27.74 -5.26 -2.76
N ARG A 261 28.87 -4.62 -3.09
CA ARG A 261 29.39 -3.46 -2.33
C ARG A 261 28.39 -2.32 -2.33
N LEU A 262 27.76 -2.02 -3.46
CA LEU A 262 26.73 -0.99 -3.54
C LEU A 262 25.53 -1.32 -2.64
N ALA A 263 25.06 -2.57 -2.64
CA ALA A 263 23.97 -3.01 -1.77
C ALA A 263 24.35 -2.86 -0.28
N LEU A 264 25.59 -3.16 0.11
CA LEU A 264 26.08 -2.96 1.47
C LEU A 264 26.20 -1.47 1.84
N MET A 265 26.71 -0.64 0.93
CA MET A 265 26.84 0.81 1.12
C MET A 265 25.49 1.52 1.29
N ILE A 266 24.41 0.96 0.75
CA ILE A 266 23.05 1.46 0.95
C ILE A 266 22.41 0.84 2.19
N GLY A 267 22.51 -0.49 2.32
CA GLY A 267 21.84 -1.27 3.35
C GLY A 267 22.35 -0.98 4.76
N VAL A 268 23.66 -0.86 4.96
CA VAL A 268 24.25 -0.61 6.28
C VAL A 268 23.80 0.73 6.85
N PRO A 269 23.92 1.88 6.14
CA PRO A 269 23.40 3.15 6.66
C PRO A 269 21.90 3.14 6.95
N CYS A 270 21.08 2.52 6.08
CA CYS A 270 19.63 2.45 6.32
C CYS A 270 19.31 1.63 7.58
N ALA A 271 19.98 0.50 7.78
CA ALA A 271 19.84 -0.31 8.98
C ALA A 271 20.34 0.42 10.25
N THR A 272 21.45 1.16 10.16
CA THR A 272 21.95 1.99 11.27
C THR A 272 20.94 3.08 11.66
N VAL A 273 20.32 3.74 10.69
CA VAL A 273 19.26 4.73 10.96
C VAL A 273 18.06 4.06 11.61
N SER A 274 17.60 2.91 11.10
CA SER A 274 16.49 2.15 11.72
C SER A 274 16.81 1.78 13.16
N LEU A 275 18.00 1.25 13.43
CA LEU A 275 18.43 0.86 14.78
C LEU A 275 18.54 2.08 15.73
N GLY A 276 19.04 3.22 15.23
CA GLY A 276 19.09 4.46 15.99
C GLY A 276 17.70 4.98 16.34
N VAL A 277 16.77 4.95 15.39
CA VAL A 277 15.37 5.33 15.60
C VAL A 277 14.69 4.40 16.61
N ASP A 278 14.88 3.08 16.49
CA ASP A 278 14.36 2.11 17.44
C ASP A 278 14.88 2.39 18.86
N ARG A 279 16.17 2.71 19.00
CA ARG A 279 16.76 3.09 20.31
C ARG A 279 16.15 4.35 20.90
N LEU A 280 15.85 5.35 20.08
CA LEU A 280 15.25 6.61 20.51
C LEU A 280 13.80 6.42 20.97
N VAL A 281 13.00 5.66 20.21
CA VAL A 281 11.57 5.49 20.49
C VAL A 281 11.32 4.50 21.63
N PHE A 282 11.99 3.35 21.61
CA PHE A 282 11.74 2.29 22.59
C PHE A 282 12.63 2.38 23.84
N GLY A 283 13.56 3.33 23.89
CA GLY A 283 14.44 3.51 25.06
C GLY A 283 15.49 2.41 25.26
N ARG A 284 15.53 1.39 24.40
CA ARG A 284 16.50 0.28 24.43
C ARG A 284 16.99 -0.06 23.02
N TRP A 285 18.18 -0.65 22.92
CA TRP A 285 18.66 -1.17 21.64
C TRP A 285 17.80 -2.37 21.25
N THR A 286 17.11 -2.25 20.12
CA THR A 286 16.25 -3.30 19.59
C THR A 286 16.23 -3.23 18.06
N VAL A 287 15.98 -4.35 17.42
CA VAL A 287 15.80 -4.46 15.98
C VAL A 287 14.39 -4.96 15.76
N ASN A 288 13.47 -4.04 15.51
CA ASN A 288 12.05 -4.36 15.38
C ASN A 288 11.76 -5.39 14.28
N GLN A 289 12.54 -5.44 13.18
CA GLN A 289 12.37 -6.45 12.12
C GLN A 289 12.66 -7.86 12.64
N PHE A 290 13.62 -8.00 13.55
CA PHE A 290 13.91 -9.27 14.21
C PHE A 290 12.79 -9.64 15.20
N ASN A 291 12.30 -8.69 15.99
CA ASN A 291 11.17 -8.92 16.90
C ASN A 291 9.91 -9.33 16.13
N PHE A 292 9.65 -8.69 14.98
CA PHE A 292 8.55 -9.05 14.09
C PHE A 292 8.66 -10.50 13.60
N LEU A 293 9.86 -10.93 13.20
CA LEU A 293 10.10 -12.31 12.77
C LEU A 293 9.89 -13.29 13.93
N LEU A 294 10.42 -12.98 15.12
CA LEU A 294 10.24 -13.78 16.34
C LEU A 294 8.75 -13.98 16.65
N PHE A 295 7.99 -12.89 16.71
CA PHE A 295 6.56 -12.93 17.05
C PHE A 295 5.73 -13.70 16.00
N ASN A 296 5.91 -13.40 14.71
CA ASN A 296 5.04 -13.93 13.67
C ASN A 296 5.37 -15.36 13.24
N PHE A 297 6.66 -15.74 13.23
CA PHE A 297 7.09 -17.05 12.73
C PHE A 297 7.44 -18.04 13.83
N PHE A 298 8.00 -17.58 14.95
CA PHE A 298 8.51 -18.46 16.01
C PHE A 298 7.58 -18.55 17.22
N SER A 299 6.76 -17.52 17.48
CA SER A 299 5.81 -17.50 18.60
C SER A 299 4.36 -17.75 18.20
N ASN A 300 4.08 -18.08 16.92
CA ASN A 300 2.72 -18.28 16.38
C ASN A 300 1.74 -17.10 16.61
N GLY A 301 2.24 -15.90 16.92
CA GLY A 301 1.40 -14.75 17.25
C GLY A 301 0.49 -14.30 16.10
N ALA A 302 0.88 -14.58 14.85
CA ALA A 302 0.06 -14.32 13.67
C ALA A 302 -1.24 -15.15 13.64
N ASN A 303 -1.29 -16.30 14.33
CA ASN A 303 -2.47 -17.17 14.35
C ASN A 303 -3.61 -16.58 15.17
N PHE A 304 -3.30 -15.70 16.14
CA PHE A 304 -4.30 -14.97 16.94
C PHE A 304 -5.24 -14.15 16.06
N TYR A 305 -4.71 -13.56 14.99
CA TYR A 305 -5.48 -12.77 14.02
C TYR A 305 -6.20 -13.63 12.96
N GLY A 306 -6.21 -14.95 13.14
CA GLY A 306 -6.85 -15.91 12.26
C GLY A 306 -5.95 -16.41 11.13
N VAL A 307 -6.14 -17.68 10.75
CA VAL A 307 -5.38 -18.36 9.70
C VAL A 307 -6.29 -18.66 8.53
N GLN A 308 -5.79 -18.41 7.32
CA GLN A 308 -6.52 -18.70 6.08
C GLN A 308 -5.82 -19.81 5.29
N PRO A 309 -6.54 -20.65 4.53
CA PRO A 309 -5.95 -21.67 3.67
C PRO A 309 -4.91 -21.10 2.70
N TRP A 310 -3.91 -21.91 2.29
CA TRP A 310 -2.84 -21.45 1.39
C TRP A 310 -3.38 -20.90 0.05
N TYR A 311 -4.52 -21.41 -0.42
CA TYR A 311 -5.16 -21.00 -1.67
C TYR A 311 -6.06 -19.77 -1.54
N TRP A 312 -6.25 -19.21 -0.35
CA TRP A 312 -7.23 -18.15 -0.10
C TRP A 312 -7.02 -16.90 -0.96
N TYR A 313 -5.77 -16.49 -1.20
CA TYR A 313 -5.51 -15.37 -2.11
C TYR A 313 -5.92 -15.66 -3.55
N LEU A 314 -5.87 -16.92 -4.00
CA LEU A 314 -6.28 -17.30 -5.35
C LEU A 314 -7.80 -17.35 -5.49
N THR A 315 -8.49 -17.89 -4.47
CA THR A 315 -9.94 -18.12 -4.53
C THR A 315 -10.78 -16.93 -4.06
N SER A 316 -10.28 -16.14 -3.11
CA SER A 316 -11.00 -15.04 -2.47
C SER A 316 -10.27 -13.71 -2.62
N GLY A 317 -8.96 -13.67 -2.37
CA GLY A 317 -8.15 -12.44 -2.40
C GLY A 317 -8.18 -11.72 -3.75
N LEU A 318 -7.58 -12.32 -4.78
CA LEU A 318 -7.46 -11.75 -6.12
C LEU A 318 -8.83 -11.50 -6.78
N PRO A 319 -9.81 -12.41 -6.72
CA PRO A 319 -11.15 -12.15 -7.26
C PRO A 319 -11.82 -10.93 -6.64
N SER A 320 -11.69 -10.75 -5.31
CA SER A 320 -12.34 -9.63 -4.62
C SER A 320 -11.71 -8.29 -4.99
N ILE A 321 -10.38 -8.19 -5.01
CA ILE A 321 -9.70 -6.89 -5.20
C ILE A 321 -9.53 -6.50 -6.66
N LEU A 322 -9.46 -7.48 -7.58
CA LEU A 322 -9.28 -7.22 -9.00
C LEU A 322 -10.59 -7.24 -9.77
N ILE A 323 -11.64 -7.92 -9.30
CA ILE A 323 -12.95 -8.02 -9.98
C ILE A 323 -12.83 -8.20 -11.51
N LEU A 324 -13.31 -7.23 -12.30
CA LEU A 324 -13.24 -7.23 -13.77
C LEU A 324 -11.81 -7.08 -14.33
N HIS A 325 -10.86 -6.57 -13.56
CA HIS A 325 -9.44 -6.56 -13.92
C HIS A 325 -8.78 -7.93 -13.80
N LEU A 326 -9.33 -8.87 -13.02
CA LEU A 326 -8.74 -10.21 -12.86
C LEU A 326 -8.55 -10.97 -14.18
N PRO A 327 -9.59 -11.19 -15.02
CA PRO A 327 -9.39 -11.91 -16.29
C PRO A 327 -8.42 -11.17 -17.22
N LEU A 328 -8.41 -9.85 -17.18
CA LEU A 328 -7.48 -9.02 -17.98
C LEU A 328 -6.03 -9.20 -17.50
N ALA A 329 -5.82 -9.23 -16.18
CA ALA A 329 -4.51 -9.48 -15.58
C ALA A 329 -4.01 -10.88 -15.94
N LEU A 330 -4.87 -11.90 -15.91
CA LEU A 330 -4.51 -13.25 -16.34
C LEU A 330 -4.10 -13.31 -17.82
N ILE A 331 -4.82 -12.63 -18.71
CA ILE A 331 -4.46 -12.55 -20.14
C ILE A 331 -3.09 -11.89 -20.32
N GLY A 332 -2.84 -10.75 -19.66
CA GLY A 332 -1.56 -10.05 -19.73
C GLY A 332 -0.40 -10.87 -19.17
N TRP A 333 -0.60 -11.51 -18.02
CA TRP A 333 0.38 -12.37 -17.37
C TRP A 333 0.70 -13.61 -18.22
N LEU A 334 -0.32 -14.32 -18.72
CA LEU A 334 -0.13 -15.48 -19.60
C LEU A 334 0.62 -15.11 -20.87
N PHE A 335 0.34 -13.95 -21.45
CA PHE A 335 1.05 -13.48 -22.64
C PHE A 335 2.55 -13.30 -22.38
N ASP A 336 2.94 -12.67 -21.27
CA ASP A 336 4.34 -12.44 -20.92
C ASP A 336 5.07 -13.73 -20.48
N VAL A 337 4.42 -14.61 -19.72
CA VAL A 337 4.99 -15.90 -19.29
C VAL A 337 5.21 -16.85 -20.46
N THR A 338 4.24 -16.95 -21.39
CA THR A 338 4.30 -17.91 -22.51
C THR A 338 5.13 -17.43 -23.71
N ASN A 339 5.90 -16.34 -23.54
CA ASN A 339 6.65 -15.70 -24.62
C ASN A 339 5.76 -15.29 -25.82
N GLY A 340 4.47 -15.06 -25.60
CA GLY A 340 3.49 -14.86 -26.64
C GLY A 340 3.62 -15.93 -27.73
N ARG A 341 3.27 -17.19 -27.43
CA ARG A 341 3.28 -18.29 -28.44
C ARG A 341 2.83 -17.75 -29.80
N ARG A 342 3.51 -18.14 -30.89
CA ARG A 342 3.33 -17.60 -32.26
C ARG A 342 1.88 -17.34 -32.67
N TRP A 343 0.93 -18.15 -32.17
CA TRP A 343 -0.50 -17.90 -32.30
C TRP A 343 -0.92 -16.53 -31.74
N LEU A 344 -0.70 -16.17 -30.46
CA LEU A 344 -1.05 -14.84 -29.90
C LEU A 344 -0.36 -13.66 -30.63
N ILE A 345 0.89 -13.83 -31.09
CA ILE A 345 1.61 -12.80 -31.87
C ILE A 345 0.99 -12.63 -33.28
N LYS A 346 0.38 -13.67 -33.88
CA LYS A 346 -0.38 -13.51 -35.13
C LYS A 346 -1.60 -12.58 -34.95
N TRP A 347 -2.15 -12.46 -33.74
CA TRP A 347 -3.35 -11.68 -33.47
C TRP A 347 -3.09 -10.16 -33.48
N CYS A 348 -1.88 -9.68 -33.15
CA CYS A 348 -1.57 -8.24 -33.28
C CYS A 348 -0.29 -7.97 -34.09
N SER A 349 -0.45 -7.35 -35.26
CA SER A 349 0.66 -6.88 -36.10
C SER A 349 1.48 -5.77 -35.43
N LEU A 350 0.85 -4.94 -34.59
CA LEU A 350 1.51 -3.86 -33.84
C LEU A 350 2.52 -4.36 -32.79
N LEU A 351 2.42 -5.62 -32.36
CA LEU A 351 3.38 -6.25 -31.42
C LEU A 351 4.68 -6.68 -32.13
N LYS A 352 4.66 -6.88 -33.46
CA LYS A 352 5.83 -7.36 -34.22
C LYS A 352 6.92 -6.31 -34.37
N SER A 353 6.58 -5.03 -34.27
CA SER A 353 7.48 -3.90 -34.57
C SER A 353 8.06 -3.21 -33.33
N ARG A 354 7.77 -3.70 -32.10
CA ARG A 354 8.21 -3.03 -30.86
C ARG A 354 8.96 -3.95 -29.92
N PRO A 355 10.10 -3.52 -29.36
CA PRO A 355 10.82 -4.28 -28.36
C PRO A 355 9.93 -4.45 -27.12
N GLN A 356 9.74 -5.70 -26.70
CA GLN A 356 9.06 -6.02 -25.46
C GLN A 356 10.03 -6.63 -24.50
N THR A 357 10.24 -5.94 -23.38
CA THR A 357 11.04 -6.45 -22.29
C THR A 357 10.22 -7.50 -21.53
N ARG A 358 10.76 -8.71 -21.43
CA ARG A 358 10.09 -9.83 -20.76
C ARG A 358 10.98 -10.35 -19.65
N GLU A 359 10.49 -10.30 -18.42
CA GLU A 359 11.17 -10.87 -17.26
C GLU A 359 10.32 -11.97 -16.64
N LYS A 360 10.59 -13.20 -17.10
CA LYS A 360 9.87 -14.39 -16.66
C LYS A 360 10.01 -14.66 -15.17
N VAL A 361 11.09 -14.19 -14.57
CA VAL A 361 11.43 -14.50 -13.19
C VAL A 361 10.56 -13.72 -12.21
N VAL A 362 10.42 -12.40 -12.40
CA VAL A 362 9.46 -11.61 -11.62
C VAL A 362 8.05 -12.14 -11.82
N ALA A 363 7.66 -12.44 -13.07
CA ALA A 363 6.35 -13.02 -13.38
C ALA A 363 6.10 -14.41 -12.75
N LYS A 364 7.15 -15.21 -12.52
CA LYS A 364 7.06 -16.55 -11.91
C LYS A 364 7.03 -16.50 -10.39
N TYR A 365 7.88 -15.67 -9.77
CA TYR A 365 7.90 -15.49 -8.31
C TYR A 365 6.65 -14.77 -7.80
N PHE A 366 6.00 -13.97 -8.66
CA PHE A 366 4.69 -13.38 -8.42
C PHE A 366 3.63 -14.39 -7.93
N GLY A 367 3.61 -15.62 -8.48
CA GLY A 367 2.66 -16.65 -8.07
C GLY A 367 3.04 -17.42 -6.81
N ALA A 368 4.31 -17.35 -6.38
CA ALA A 368 4.81 -18.09 -5.22
C ALA A 368 4.62 -17.32 -3.90
N TRP A 369 4.67 -15.99 -3.95
CA TRP A 369 4.60 -15.12 -2.78
C TRP A 369 3.26 -15.23 -2.03
N THR A 370 2.16 -15.55 -2.71
CA THR A 370 0.83 -15.69 -2.10
C THR A 370 0.70 -16.89 -1.15
N ALA A 371 1.58 -17.89 -1.22
CA ALA A 371 1.39 -19.13 -0.46
C ALA A 371 1.98 -19.10 0.97
N CYS A 372 2.92 -18.20 1.26
CA CYS A 372 3.82 -18.33 2.42
C CYS A 372 3.32 -17.69 3.73
N LEU A 373 2.18 -17.00 3.75
CA LEU A 373 1.67 -16.32 4.94
C LEU A 373 0.49 -17.08 5.54
N ALA A 374 0.56 -17.44 6.82
CA ALA A 374 -0.54 -18.10 7.54
C ALA A 374 -1.76 -17.17 7.70
N HIS A 375 -1.52 -16.01 8.29
CA HIS A 375 -2.47 -14.90 8.34
C HIS A 375 -2.52 -14.17 7.00
N LYS A 376 -3.72 -13.90 6.49
CA LYS A 376 -3.93 -13.31 5.16
C LYS A 376 -4.99 -12.21 5.24
N GLU A 377 -4.70 -11.09 4.57
CA GLU A 377 -5.60 -9.95 4.46
C GLU A 377 -5.54 -9.37 3.04
N PHE A 378 -6.63 -8.76 2.57
CA PHE A 378 -6.68 -8.15 1.23
C PHE A 378 -5.60 -7.09 1.02
N ARG A 379 -5.36 -6.22 2.02
CA ARG A 379 -4.34 -5.15 1.94
C ARG A 379 -2.91 -5.69 1.85
N PHE A 380 -2.66 -6.92 2.29
CA PHE A 380 -1.33 -7.50 2.18
C PHE A 380 -0.96 -7.75 0.74
N LEU A 381 -1.91 -7.93 -0.19
CA LEU A 381 -1.66 -8.02 -1.63
C LEU A 381 -1.32 -6.67 -2.28
N PHE A 382 -1.59 -5.55 -1.60
CA PHE A 382 -1.44 -4.21 -2.16
C PHE A 382 -0.02 -3.88 -2.68
N PRO A 383 1.08 -4.27 -2.00
CA PRO A 383 2.45 -4.18 -2.52
C PRO A 383 2.67 -4.70 -3.95
N LEU A 384 1.87 -5.69 -4.39
CA LEU A 384 1.96 -6.28 -5.73
C LEU A 384 1.05 -5.63 -6.78
N PHE A 385 0.22 -4.66 -6.39
CA PHE A 385 -0.67 -3.94 -7.31
C PHE A 385 0.00 -3.33 -8.54
N PRO A 386 1.24 -2.79 -8.49
CA PRO A 386 1.89 -2.27 -9.67
C PRO A 386 1.98 -3.31 -10.79
N LEU A 387 2.22 -4.58 -10.43
CA LEU A 387 2.25 -5.69 -11.37
C LEU A 387 0.85 -6.17 -11.77
N PHE A 388 -0.10 -6.26 -10.83
CA PHE A 388 -1.50 -6.62 -11.16
C PHE A 388 -2.07 -5.65 -12.21
N MET A 389 -1.92 -4.35 -12.01
CA MET A 389 -2.43 -3.32 -12.92
C MET A 389 -1.64 -3.23 -14.21
N TYR A 390 -0.32 -3.47 -14.17
CA TYR A 390 0.47 -3.66 -15.38
C TYR A 390 -0.08 -4.79 -16.25
N TYR A 391 -0.32 -5.96 -15.67
CA TYR A 391 -0.85 -7.09 -16.44
C TYR A 391 -2.30 -6.85 -16.88
N ALA A 392 -3.15 -6.24 -16.06
CA ALA A 392 -4.53 -5.91 -16.44
C ALA A 392 -4.57 -4.95 -17.63
N GLY A 393 -3.81 -3.86 -17.59
CA GLY A 393 -3.70 -2.93 -18.70
C GLY A 393 -3.07 -3.54 -19.94
N ARG A 394 -2.13 -4.47 -19.77
CA ARG A 394 -1.56 -5.22 -20.88
C ARG A 394 -2.57 -6.16 -21.52
N GLY A 395 -3.41 -6.82 -20.74
CA GLY A 395 -4.56 -7.59 -21.24
C GLY A 395 -5.53 -6.73 -22.03
N LEU A 396 -5.89 -5.54 -21.53
CA LEU A 396 -6.72 -4.57 -22.24
C LEU A 396 -6.09 -4.14 -23.57
N PHE A 397 -4.79 -3.84 -23.57
CA PHE A 397 -4.06 -3.49 -24.78
C PHE A 397 -4.08 -4.63 -25.82
N LEU A 398 -3.91 -5.88 -25.39
CA LEU A 398 -3.97 -7.04 -26.29
C LEU A 398 -5.36 -7.25 -26.89
N LEU A 399 -6.42 -7.06 -26.09
CA LEU A 399 -7.80 -7.10 -26.59
C LEU A 399 -8.07 -5.98 -27.59
N HIS A 400 -7.62 -4.76 -27.30
CA HIS A 400 -7.70 -3.63 -28.23
C HIS A 400 -7.03 -3.93 -29.57
N CYS A 401 -5.81 -4.44 -29.51
CA CYS A 401 -5.02 -4.92 -30.64
C CYS A 401 -5.78 -5.95 -31.52
N SER A 402 -6.43 -6.91 -30.87
CA SER A 402 -7.19 -7.98 -31.51
C SER A 402 -8.44 -7.45 -32.19
N MET A 403 -9.21 -6.60 -31.49
CA MET A 403 -10.50 -6.10 -31.93
C MET A 403 -10.40 -4.96 -32.94
N SER A 404 -9.28 -4.23 -32.96
CA SER A 404 -9.03 -3.15 -33.93
C SER A 404 -9.02 -3.61 -35.39
N LYS A 405 -8.97 -4.92 -35.66
CA LYS A 405 -9.08 -5.51 -37.01
C LYS A 405 -10.53 -5.68 -37.50
N SER A 406 -11.52 -5.55 -36.62
CA SER A 406 -12.93 -5.66 -36.98
C SER A 406 -13.46 -4.34 -37.58
N ARG A 407 -14.33 -4.42 -38.59
CA ARG A 407 -15.00 -3.26 -39.22
C ARG A 407 -15.81 -2.39 -38.23
N TRP A 408 -16.11 -2.92 -37.04
CA TRP A 408 -16.86 -2.25 -35.96
C TRP A 408 -15.96 -1.48 -34.95
N SER A 409 -14.65 -1.39 -35.22
CA SER A 409 -13.61 -0.87 -34.31
C SER A 409 -13.77 0.61 -33.91
N GLN A 410 -14.42 1.44 -34.73
CA GLN A 410 -14.49 2.89 -34.50
C GLN A 410 -15.80 3.39 -33.87
N SER A 411 -16.79 2.53 -33.63
CA SER A 411 -18.04 2.93 -32.99
C SER A 411 -17.90 2.95 -31.45
N PHE A 412 -18.56 3.91 -30.80
CA PHE A 412 -18.68 3.98 -29.33
C PHE A 412 -19.24 2.68 -28.74
N CYS A 413 -20.11 1.99 -29.48
CA CYS A 413 -20.69 0.68 -29.13
C CYS A 413 -19.82 -0.53 -29.54
N SER A 414 -18.52 -0.37 -29.78
CA SER A 414 -17.65 -1.53 -29.99
C SER A 414 -17.62 -2.41 -28.74
N PRO A 415 -17.47 -3.76 -28.84
CA PRO A 415 -17.47 -4.60 -27.65
C PRO A 415 -16.33 -4.28 -26.67
N LEU A 416 -15.21 -3.74 -27.15
CA LEU A 416 -14.14 -3.20 -26.29
C LEU A 416 -14.59 -1.93 -25.56
N GLY A 417 -15.27 -1.01 -26.25
CA GLY A 417 -15.83 0.20 -25.64
C GLY A 417 -16.81 -0.15 -24.53
N LEU A 418 -17.74 -1.08 -24.78
CA LEU A 418 -18.68 -1.58 -23.78
C LEU A 418 -17.97 -2.25 -22.60
N LEU A 419 -16.92 -3.04 -22.84
CA LEU A 419 -16.11 -3.65 -21.78
C LEU A 419 -15.43 -2.58 -20.91
N VAL A 420 -14.86 -1.55 -21.51
CA VAL A 420 -14.22 -0.44 -20.77
C VAL A 420 -15.25 0.35 -19.96
N ILE A 421 -16.41 0.65 -20.54
CA ILE A 421 -17.51 1.34 -19.83
C ILE A 421 -17.98 0.49 -18.64
N LEU A 422 -18.20 -0.80 -18.83
CA LEU A 422 -18.58 -1.72 -17.76
C LEU A 422 -17.52 -1.79 -16.66
N LEU A 423 -16.25 -1.91 -17.05
CA LEU A 423 -15.11 -1.95 -16.12
C LEU A 423 -15.06 -0.68 -15.26
N VAL A 424 -15.17 0.49 -15.88
CA VAL A 424 -15.19 1.78 -15.18
C VAL A 424 -16.41 1.88 -14.27
N ALA A 425 -17.61 1.62 -14.80
CA ALA A 425 -18.86 1.77 -14.05
C ALA A 425 -18.90 0.89 -12.79
N VAL A 426 -18.55 -0.39 -12.92
CA VAL A 426 -18.55 -1.32 -11.78
C VAL A 426 -17.51 -0.93 -10.74
N ASN A 427 -16.27 -0.63 -11.17
CA ASN A 427 -15.23 -0.25 -10.20
C ASN A 427 -15.56 1.07 -9.49
N PHE A 428 -16.06 2.08 -10.21
CA PHE A 428 -16.44 3.35 -9.58
C PHE A 428 -17.64 3.20 -8.65
N ALA A 429 -18.62 2.34 -8.97
CA ALA A 429 -19.74 2.05 -8.08
C ALA A 429 -19.26 1.37 -6.78
N VAL A 430 -18.39 0.37 -6.89
CA VAL A 430 -17.80 -0.32 -5.73
C VAL A 430 -16.91 0.63 -4.92
N ALA A 431 -16.08 1.44 -5.57
CA ALA A 431 -15.26 2.45 -4.91
C ALA A 431 -16.13 3.49 -4.19
N GLY A 432 -17.17 4.01 -4.86
CA GLY A 432 -18.10 4.97 -4.26
C GLY A 432 -18.77 4.40 -3.01
N TYR A 433 -19.30 3.19 -3.08
CA TYR A 433 -19.91 2.53 -1.92
C TYR A 433 -18.92 2.29 -0.78
N THR A 434 -17.73 1.77 -1.08
CA THR A 434 -16.73 1.43 -0.06
C THR A 434 -16.06 2.66 0.55
N CYS A 435 -15.82 3.73 -0.22
CA CYS A 435 -15.26 4.98 0.30
C CYS A 435 -16.26 5.84 1.07
N LEU A 436 -17.57 5.80 0.73
CA LEU A 436 -18.56 6.74 1.29
C LEU A 436 -19.54 6.12 2.28
N VAL A 437 -19.85 4.82 2.16
CA VAL A 437 -21.01 4.23 2.86
C VAL A 437 -20.62 3.07 3.77
N HIS A 438 -19.86 2.09 3.26
CA HIS A 438 -19.54 0.87 3.99
C HIS A 438 -18.64 1.13 5.19
N GLN A 439 -19.07 0.77 6.39
CA GLN A 439 -18.30 0.96 7.63
C GLN A 439 -17.98 2.44 7.94
N GLN A 440 -18.94 3.34 7.75
CA GLN A 440 -18.79 4.77 8.11
C GLN A 440 -18.97 5.05 9.61
N GLY A 441 -19.60 4.14 10.34
CA GLY A 441 -20.03 4.32 11.73
C GLY A 441 -18.93 4.81 12.70
N PRO A 442 -17.73 4.21 12.73
CA PRO A 442 -16.68 4.61 13.66
C PRO A 442 -16.20 6.05 13.50
N ASP A 443 -15.94 6.49 12.27
CA ASP A 443 -15.55 7.87 11.97
C ASP A 443 -16.70 8.85 12.28
N ALA A 444 -17.95 8.42 12.06
CA ALA A 444 -19.14 9.20 12.40
C ALA A 444 -19.39 9.35 13.89
N LEU A 445 -19.13 8.31 14.67
CA LEU A 445 -19.14 8.37 16.13
C LEU A 445 -18.14 9.41 16.63
N MET A 446 -16.88 9.30 16.20
CA MET A 446 -15.82 10.21 16.66
C MET A 446 -16.05 11.65 16.20
N SER A 447 -16.67 11.85 15.04
CA SER A 447 -17.05 13.20 14.57
C SER A 447 -18.20 13.82 15.36
N LYS A 448 -19.17 13.02 15.83
CA LYS A 448 -20.22 13.51 16.73
C LYS A 448 -19.65 13.87 18.11
N LEU A 449 -18.81 13.01 18.67
CA LEU A 449 -18.14 13.27 19.95
C LEU A 449 -17.23 14.49 19.87
N ALA A 450 -16.48 14.68 18.78
CA ALA A 450 -15.64 15.87 18.61
C ALA A 450 -16.44 17.17 18.52
N ARG A 451 -17.61 17.16 17.85
CA ARG A 451 -18.50 18.34 17.83
C ARG A 451 -19.03 18.66 19.22
N GLN A 452 -19.44 17.64 19.96
CA GLN A 452 -19.85 17.81 21.35
C GLN A 452 -18.70 18.36 22.21
N ALA A 453 -17.49 17.86 22.01
CA ALA A 453 -16.30 18.33 22.72
C ALA A 453 -16.03 19.81 22.50
N ASN A 454 -16.19 20.28 21.26
CA ASN A 454 -16.04 21.68 20.92
C ASN A 454 -17.21 22.53 21.45
N ALA A 455 -18.46 22.08 21.27
CA ALA A 455 -19.64 22.84 21.68
C ALA A 455 -19.72 23.03 23.20
N ALA A 456 -19.32 22.01 23.95
CA ALA A 456 -19.31 22.02 25.40
C ALA A 456 -17.94 22.38 26.01
N ASN A 457 -16.96 22.80 25.19
CA ASN A 457 -15.60 23.16 25.63
C ASN A 457 -14.96 22.12 26.58
N TRP A 458 -14.94 20.85 26.19
CA TRP A 458 -14.37 19.77 27.01
C TRP A 458 -12.89 19.99 27.36
N ALA A 459 -12.16 20.77 26.55
CA ALA A 459 -10.77 21.12 26.82
C ALA A 459 -10.59 21.90 28.14
N ASP A 460 -11.61 22.67 28.54
CA ASP A 460 -11.57 23.50 29.75
C ASP A 460 -12.26 22.80 30.96
N MET A 461 -12.86 21.63 30.75
CA MET A 461 -13.54 20.86 31.80
C MET A 461 -12.54 20.07 32.64
N SER A 462 -12.64 20.18 33.97
CA SER A 462 -11.84 19.39 34.91
C SER A 462 -12.69 18.83 36.05
N PRO A 463 -12.92 17.51 36.13
CA PRO A 463 -12.51 16.49 35.15
C PRO A 463 -13.34 16.58 33.86
N GLY A 464 -12.71 16.28 32.72
CA GLY A 464 -13.42 16.11 31.45
C GLY A 464 -14.32 14.87 31.45
N PRO A 465 -15.25 14.76 30.49
CA PRO A 465 -16.14 13.60 30.40
C PRO A 465 -15.38 12.32 30.09
N SER A 466 -16.01 11.21 30.46
CA SER A 466 -15.51 9.86 30.19
C SER A 466 -16.40 9.14 29.19
N ILE A 467 -15.75 8.47 28.24
CA ILE A 467 -16.36 7.78 27.11
C ILE A 467 -15.98 6.30 27.23
N LEU A 468 -16.98 5.44 27.19
CA LEU A 468 -16.81 3.99 27.15
C LEU A 468 -17.28 3.45 25.80
N VAL A 469 -16.41 2.77 25.09
CA VAL A 469 -16.73 2.17 23.80
C VAL A 469 -16.71 0.65 23.95
N LEU A 470 -17.91 0.08 24.04
CA LEU A 470 -18.18 -1.36 24.12
C LEU A 470 -18.38 -1.94 22.71
N MET A 471 -17.40 -1.74 21.86
CA MET A 471 -17.34 -2.33 20.53
C MET A 471 -16.13 -3.26 20.48
N PRO A 472 -16.02 -4.19 19.50
CA PRO A 472 -14.80 -4.98 19.38
C PRO A 472 -13.57 -4.07 19.35
N CYS A 473 -12.49 -4.51 19.99
CA CYS A 473 -11.29 -3.72 20.17
C CYS A 473 -10.84 -3.04 18.86
N HIS A 474 -10.32 -1.83 18.99
CA HIS A 474 -9.80 -1.04 17.86
C HIS A 474 -10.79 -0.79 16.69
N SER A 475 -12.09 -1.06 16.86
CA SER A 475 -13.13 -0.77 15.85
C SER A 475 -13.37 0.72 15.65
N THR A 476 -12.93 1.55 16.59
CA THR A 476 -13.06 3.01 16.52
C THR A 476 -11.70 3.69 16.63
N PRO A 477 -11.53 4.86 15.99
CA PRO A 477 -10.41 5.73 16.30
C PRO A 477 -10.44 6.18 17.78
N HIS A 478 -9.29 6.64 18.29
CA HIS A 478 -9.16 7.08 19.69
C HIS A 478 -8.99 8.61 19.77
N LEU A 479 -8.23 9.12 20.74
CA LEU A 479 -8.15 10.55 21.03
C LEU A 479 -7.56 11.39 19.91
N SER A 480 -6.81 10.82 18.96
CA SER A 480 -6.38 11.56 17.75
C SER A 480 -7.53 12.11 16.91
N TYR A 481 -8.71 11.49 16.96
CA TYR A 481 -9.90 11.95 16.25
C TYR A 481 -10.78 12.89 17.09
N LEU A 482 -10.48 13.09 18.37
CA LEU A 482 -11.09 14.12 19.22
C LEU A 482 -10.18 15.34 19.36
N HIS A 483 -8.88 15.10 19.46
CA HIS A 483 -7.83 16.06 19.79
C HIS A 483 -8.10 16.85 21.08
N VAL A 484 -8.68 16.18 22.08
CA VAL A 484 -8.92 16.70 23.44
C VAL A 484 -8.54 15.61 24.44
N ASN A 485 -7.89 15.99 25.54
CA ASN A 485 -7.44 15.06 26.57
C ASN A 485 -8.58 14.67 27.52
N VAL A 486 -9.42 13.73 27.08
CA VAL A 486 -10.53 13.15 27.85
C VAL A 486 -10.34 11.65 28.08
N SER A 487 -11.09 11.07 29.02
CA SER A 487 -11.03 9.63 29.26
C SER A 487 -11.82 8.89 28.17
N LEU A 488 -11.15 8.03 27.40
CA LEU A 488 -11.80 7.13 26.44
C LEU A 488 -11.27 5.70 26.63
N ARG A 489 -12.15 4.79 27.07
CA ARG A 489 -11.84 3.37 27.26
C ARG A 489 -12.47 2.53 26.15
N LEU A 490 -11.66 1.65 25.57
CA LEU A 490 -12.06 0.57 24.67
C LEU A 490 -11.84 -0.77 25.37
N LEU A 491 -12.49 -1.82 24.88
CA LEU A 491 -12.14 -3.19 25.24
C LEU A 491 -10.76 -3.54 24.66
N SER A 492 -9.89 -4.13 25.47
CA SER A 492 -8.59 -4.65 25.04
C SER A 492 -8.71 -6.03 24.39
N CYS A 493 -7.77 -6.32 23.50
CA CYS A 493 -7.63 -7.62 22.81
C CYS A 493 -6.16 -7.88 22.46
N ASP A 494 -5.27 -7.50 23.38
CA ASP A 494 -3.84 -7.74 23.20
C ASP A 494 -3.62 -9.25 23.08
N PRO A 495 -2.75 -9.74 22.17
CA PRO A 495 -2.50 -11.17 22.02
C PRO A 495 -1.81 -11.73 23.26
N ASP A 496 -1.77 -13.06 23.37
CA ASP A 496 -1.01 -13.72 24.44
C ASP A 496 0.50 -13.46 24.30
N LEU A 497 1.01 -12.58 25.16
CA LEU A 497 2.43 -12.22 25.25
C LEU A 497 3.17 -13.01 26.33
N SER A 498 2.57 -14.07 26.88
CA SER A 498 3.14 -14.79 28.02
C SER A 498 4.50 -15.42 27.72
N ALA A 499 4.68 -15.96 26.51
CA ALA A 499 5.96 -16.45 26.04
C ALA A 499 7.02 -15.34 25.92
N TRP A 500 6.61 -14.10 25.67
CA TRP A 500 7.51 -12.96 25.52
C TRP A 500 7.94 -12.36 26.86
N HIS A 501 7.04 -12.40 27.85
CA HIS A 501 7.27 -11.88 29.19
C HIS A 501 7.68 -12.95 30.20
N ASN A 502 7.82 -14.22 29.78
CA ASN A 502 8.04 -15.36 30.64
C ASN A 502 6.99 -15.47 31.76
N THR A 503 5.73 -15.21 31.44
CA THR A 503 4.59 -15.34 32.35
C THR A 503 3.79 -16.62 32.06
N ASP A 504 2.91 -17.03 32.97
CA ASP A 504 2.05 -18.19 32.77
C ASP A 504 0.97 -17.89 31.72
N PRO A 505 0.91 -18.62 30.58
CA PRO A 505 -0.14 -18.47 29.58
C PRO A 505 -1.57 -18.64 30.14
N ARG A 506 -1.74 -19.36 31.25
CA ARG A 506 -3.06 -19.54 31.87
C ARG A 506 -3.60 -18.26 32.51
N ALA A 507 -2.73 -17.29 32.78
CA ALA A 507 -3.13 -15.98 33.28
C ALA A 507 -3.59 -15.03 32.16
N TYR A 508 -3.36 -15.39 30.89
CA TYR A 508 -3.78 -14.58 29.75
C TYR A 508 -5.30 -14.53 29.63
N VAL A 509 -5.81 -13.33 29.39
CA VAL A 509 -7.23 -13.03 29.28
C VAL A 509 -7.42 -11.98 28.20
N ASP A 510 -8.20 -12.33 27.18
CA ASP A 510 -8.73 -11.35 26.24
C ASP A 510 -9.97 -10.67 26.86
N GLU A 511 -9.88 -9.37 27.16
CA GLU A 511 -10.95 -8.61 27.81
C GLU A 511 -12.19 -8.54 26.93
N ALA A 512 -12.02 -8.34 25.61
CA ALA A 512 -13.13 -8.30 24.67
C ALA A 512 -13.87 -9.64 24.62
N ASP A 513 -13.15 -10.76 24.56
CA ASP A 513 -13.78 -12.08 24.58
C ASP A 513 -14.55 -12.33 25.88
N LYS A 514 -13.97 -12.03 27.05
CA LYS A 514 -14.67 -12.12 28.33
C LYS A 514 -15.90 -11.22 28.42
N PHE A 515 -15.81 -10.01 27.87
CA PHE A 515 -16.95 -9.10 27.83
C PHE A 515 -18.09 -9.67 26.99
N TYR A 516 -17.79 -10.22 25.80
CA TYR A 516 -18.81 -10.78 24.91
C TYR A 516 -19.32 -12.17 25.35
N GLU A 517 -18.69 -12.83 26.33
CA GLU A 517 -19.21 -14.04 26.99
C GLU A 517 -20.37 -13.72 27.96
N ASP A 518 -20.19 -12.71 28.83
CA ASP A 518 -21.25 -12.21 29.71
C ASP A 518 -21.12 -10.69 29.92
N PRO A 519 -21.75 -9.89 29.03
CA PRO A 519 -21.66 -8.44 29.11
C PRO A 519 -22.21 -7.86 30.41
N THR A 520 -23.27 -8.46 30.96
CA THR A 520 -23.96 -7.92 32.16
C THR A 520 -23.10 -8.15 33.40
N HIS A 521 -22.54 -9.35 33.55
CA HIS A 521 -21.59 -9.63 34.63
C HIS A 521 -20.34 -8.76 34.53
N TRP A 522 -19.78 -8.59 33.33
CA TRP A 522 -18.62 -7.73 33.11
C TRP A 522 -18.91 -6.28 33.49
N LEU A 523 -20.07 -5.73 33.09
CA LEU A 523 -20.50 -4.37 33.42
C LEU A 523 -20.66 -4.17 34.92
N ASN A 524 -21.29 -5.11 35.63
CA ASN A 524 -21.43 -5.05 37.08
C ASN A 524 -20.07 -5.14 37.80
N SER A 525 -19.14 -5.93 37.27
CA SER A 525 -17.80 -6.09 37.86
C SER A 525 -16.91 -4.86 37.64
N ASN A 526 -16.97 -4.23 36.46
CA ASN A 526 -16.12 -3.09 36.11
C ASN A 526 -16.71 -1.74 36.51
N TYR A 527 -18.04 -1.65 36.63
CA TYR A 527 -18.77 -0.43 36.98
C TYR A 527 -19.80 -0.71 38.09
N PRO A 528 -19.33 -1.09 39.30
CA PRO A 528 -20.20 -1.37 40.44
C PRO A 528 -20.90 -0.09 40.93
N SER A 529 -21.96 -0.26 41.73
CA SER A 529 -22.69 0.86 42.32
C SER A 529 -21.76 1.74 43.17
N GLY A 530 -21.71 3.04 42.85
CA GLY A 530 -20.83 4.01 43.53
C GLY A 530 -19.54 4.36 42.78
N HIS A 531 -19.20 3.65 41.69
CA HIS A 531 -18.14 4.10 40.78
C HIS A 531 -18.62 5.25 39.89
N THR A 532 -17.67 6.10 39.48
CA THR A 532 -17.91 7.13 38.46
C THR A 532 -18.29 6.47 37.14
N LEU A 533 -19.51 6.72 36.70
CA LEU A 533 -20.06 6.17 35.46
C LEU A 533 -19.63 7.03 34.24
N PRO A 534 -19.43 6.40 33.07
CA PRO A 534 -19.11 7.11 31.85
C PRO A 534 -20.27 8.03 31.40
N GLN A 535 -19.95 9.22 30.90
CA GLN A 535 -20.99 10.13 30.40
C GLN A 535 -21.57 9.64 29.07
N TYR A 536 -20.75 8.96 28.26
CA TYR A 536 -21.12 8.41 26.97
C TYR A 536 -20.73 6.94 26.87
N ILE A 537 -21.67 6.09 26.46
CA ILE A 537 -21.41 4.68 26.14
C ILE A 537 -21.77 4.43 24.67
N ALA A 538 -20.80 4.05 23.86
CA ALA A 538 -21.02 3.68 22.46
C ALA A 538 -20.89 2.17 22.26
N MET A 539 -21.84 1.58 21.54
CA MET A 539 -21.87 0.15 21.26
C MET A 539 -22.56 -0.15 19.92
N PHE A 540 -22.26 -1.29 19.32
CA PHE A 540 -23.08 -1.79 18.22
C PHE A 540 -24.47 -2.19 18.74
N THR A 541 -25.55 -1.95 17.97
CA THR A 541 -26.92 -2.30 18.41
C THR A 541 -27.09 -3.78 18.72
N GLU A 542 -26.24 -4.64 18.13
CA GLU A 542 -26.09 -6.06 18.49
C GLU A 542 -26.06 -6.26 20.01
N LEU A 543 -25.33 -5.42 20.77
CA LEU A 543 -25.19 -5.61 22.22
C LEU A 543 -26.49 -5.49 23.02
N THR A 544 -27.44 -4.72 22.49
CA THR A 544 -28.75 -4.50 23.11
C THR A 544 -29.85 -5.35 22.48
N GLN A 545 -29.65 -5.82 21.25
CA GLN A 545 -30.64 -6.57 20.47
C GLN A 545 -30.43 -8.09 20.50
N ASN A 546 -29.25 -8.55 20.93
CA ASN A 546 -28.94 -9.96 21.05
C ASN A 546 -29.89 -10.66 22.05
N ALA A 547 -30.40 -11.83 21.68
CA ALA A 547 -31.39 -12.56 22.47
C ALA A 547 -30.84 -13.10 23.81
N ASP A 548 -29.54 -13.40 23.88
CA ASP A 548 -28.94 -14.09 25.04
C ASP A 548 -28.63 -13.12 26.18
N TYR A 549 -28.11 -11.93 25.86
CA TYR A 549 -27.64 -10.96 26.87
C TYR A 549 -28.19 -9.53 26.70
N GLY A 550 -28.85 -9.21 25.59
CA GLY A 550 -29.24 -7.83 25.26
C GLY A 550 -30.23 -7.21 26.25
N GLN A 551 -31.13 -8.03 26.81
CA GLN A 551 -32.06 -7.60 27.85
C GLN A 551 -31.32 -7.17 29.14
N GLY A 552 -30.31 -7.95 29.55
CA GLY A 552 -29.51 -7.65 30.75
C GLY A 552 -28.72 -6.34 30.61
N VAL A 553 -28.12 -6.13 29.43
CA VAL A 553 -27.40 -4.87 29.12
C VAL A 553 -28.35 -3.68 29.14
N THR A 554 -29.54 -3.81 28.53
CA THR A 554 -30.54 -2.73 28.50
C THR A 554 -31.06 -2.39 29.89
N GLN A 555 -31.35 -3.41 30.72
CA GLN A 555 -31.75 -3.20 32.12
C GLN A 555 -30.65 -2.53 32.94
N TRP A 556 -29.38 -2.91 32.73
CA TRP A 556 -28.24 -2.30 33.40
C TRP A 556 -28.12 -0.81 33.09
N LEU A 557 -28.33 -0.43 31.82
CA LEU A 557 -28.31 0.97 31.35
C LEU A 557 -29.46 1.77 31.94
N GLN A 558 -30.68 1.25 31.86
CA GLN A 558 -31.89 1.92 32.38
C GLN A 558 -31.85 2.10 33.90
N ALA A 559 -31.36 1.11 34.64
CA ALA A 559 -31.19 1.19 36.09
C ALA A 559 -30.19 2.29 36.54
N ARG A 560 -29.38 2.81 35.61
CA ARG A 560 -28.38 3.87 35.83
C ARG A 560 -28.73 5.16 35.06
N ASN A 561 -30.00 5.34 34.70
CA ASN A 561 -30.51 6.53 34.01
C ASN A 561 -29.82 6.86 32.68
N TYR A 562 -29.34 5.85 31.95
CA TYR A 562 -28.90 6.07 30.57
C TYR A 562 -30.09 6.07 29.61
N SER A 563 -30.01 6.92 28.60
CA SER A 563 -30.96 6.94 27.48
C SER A 563 -30.22 6.94 26.14
N THR A 564 -30.83 6.36 25.11
CA THR A 564 -30.27 6.41 23.75
C THR A 564 -30.37 7.83 23.22
N CYS A 565 -29.23 8.46 22.96
CA CYS A 565 -29.16 9.84 22.50
C CYS A 565 -28.89 9.95 21.00
N THR A 566 -28.22 8.97 20.38
CA THR A 566 -28.11 8.89 18.91
C THR A 566 -27.92 7.46 18.46
N GLU A 567 -28.40 7.19 17.25
CA GLU A 567 -28.04 6.01 16.47
C GLU A 567 -27.27 6.45 15.22
N ILE A 568 -26.27 5.68 14.83
CA ILE A 568 -25.33 6.02 13.76
C ILE A 568 -25.23 4.83 12.82
N PHE A 569 -25.53 5.04 11.55
CA PHE A 569 -25.38 4.00 10.54
C PHE A 569 -23.91 3.56 10.41
N HIS A 570 -23.68 2.25 10.43
CA HIS A 570 -22.37 1.64 10.24
C HIS A 570 -22.22 1.04 8.84
N SER A 571 -23.05 0.06 8.48
CA SER A 571 -22.91 -0.68 7.22
C SER A 571 -24.17 -1.49 6.89
N HIS A 572 -24.47 -1.67 5.60
CA HIS A 572 -25.50 -2.62 5.16
C HIS A 572 -25.02 -4.08 5.26
N VAL A 573 -23.72 -4.30 5.07
CA VAL A 573 -23.11 -5.63 5.10
C VAL A 573 -22.16 -5.69 6.28
N VAL A 574 -22.42 -6.61 7.19
CA VAL A 574 -21.70 -6.75 8.45
C VAL A 574 -20.58 -7.78 8.28
N SER A 575 -19.38 -7.45 8.74
CA SER A 575 -18.17 -8.28 8.58
C SER A 575 -17.89 -9.23 9.74
N HIS A 576 -18.54 -9.03 10.89
CA HIS A 576 -18.28 -9.79 12.11
C HIS A 576 -19.54 -9.97 12.96
N ARG A 577 -19.66 -11.10 13.67
CA ARG A 577 -20.83 -11.43 14.52
C ARG A 577 -21.10 -10.43 15.66
N ARG A 578 -20.07 -9.69 16.08
CA ARG A 578 -20.15 -8.65 17.14
C ARG A 578 -20.49 -7.25 16.58
N HIS A 579 -20.61 -7.13 15.26
CA HIS A 579 -20.98 -5.89 14.60
C HIS A 579 -22.48 -5.92 14.26
N SER A 580 -23.05 -4.75 14.02
CA SER A 580 -24.41 -4.61 13.50
C SER A 580 -24.47 -3.43 12.53
N GLY A 581 -25.62 -3.25 11.88
CA GLY A 581 -25.81 -2.18 10.91
C GLY A 581 -25.72 -0.76 11.51
N HIS A 582 -25.82 -0.62 12.82
CA HIS A 582 -25.82 0.66 13.52
C HIS A 582 -25.00 0.62 14.82
N ILE A 583 -24.49 1.80 15.20
CA ILE A 583 -23.88 2.07 16.51
C ILE A 583 -24.88 2.90 17.30
N SER A 584 -25.28 2.43 18.48
CA SER A 584 -26.07 3.19 19.43
C SER A 584 -25.14 3.88 20.43
N VAL A 585 -25.46 5.14 20.73
CA VAL A 585 -24.81 5.90 21.79
C VAL A 585 -25.82 6.15 22.89
N TRP A 586 -25.45 5.77 24.09
CA TRP A 586 -26.19 5.96 25.32
C TRP A 586 -25.53 7.07 26.12
N CYS A 587 -26.34 8.04 26.52
CA CYS A 587 -25.90 9.20 27.27
C CYS A 587 -26.43 9.12 28.70
N ALA A 588 -25.60 9.50 29.66
CA ALA A 588 -26.03 9.71 31.04
C ALA A 588 -27.03 10.88 31.11
N GLU A 589 -27.85 10.90 32.15
CA GLU A 589 -28.80 11.97 32.42
C GLU A 589 -28.10 13.36 32.40
N GLY A 590 -28.64 14.29 31.60
CA GLY A 590 -28.06 15.63 31.42
C GLY A 590 -26.92 15.74 30.39
N TRP A 591 -26.46 14.63 29.80
CA TRP A 591 -25.34 14.61 28.83
C TRP A 591 -25.80 14.37 27.38
N ASN A 592 -26.83 15.09 26.94
CA ASN A 592 -27.35 14.95 25.57
C ASN A 592 -26.33 15.36 24.50
N LEU A 593 -26.29 14.61 23.39
CA LEU A 593 -25.53 14.96 22.19
C LEU A 593 -26.35 15.94 21.33
N ASP A 594 -25.86 17.14 21.05
CA ASP A 594 -26.49 18.06 20.08
C ASP A 594 -26.15 17.62 18.65
N LEU A 595 -27.20 17.32 17.86
CA LEU A 595 -27.10 16.66 16.56
C LEU A 595 -27.58 17.51 15.38
N SER A 596 -27.77 18.82 15.56
CA SER A 596 -28.43 19.67 14.54
C SER A 596 -27.68 19.82 13.20
N GLY A 597 -26.46 19.31 13.03
CA GLY A 597 -25.71 19.40 11.75
C GLY A 597 -25.65 18.09 10.94
N ARG A 598 -26.14 18.11 9.69
CA ARG A 598 -25.85 17.08 8.69
C ARG A 598 -24.36 17.05 8.34
N TYR A 599 -23.90 15.85 8.00
CA TYR A 599 -22.55 15.47 7.60
C TYR A 599 -22.14 16.15 6.28
N SER A 600 -21.05 16.92 6.27
CA SER A 600 -20.24 17.18 5.06
C SER A 600 -18.80 17.52 5.46
N PHE A 601 -17.86 16.64 5.13
CA PHE A 601 -16.41 16.86 5.24
C PHE A 601 -15.86 17.69 4.06
N LEU A 602 -16.66 18.63 3.55
CA LEU A 602 -16.22 19.59 2.55
C LEU A 602 -15.94 20.93 3.20
#